data_AF-A0A1Y2V4I5-F1
#
_entry.id   AF-A0A1Y2V4I5-F1
#
_cell.length_a   1.000
_cell.length_b   1.000
_cell.length_c   1.000
_cell.angle_alpha   90.00
_cell.angle_beta   90.00
_cell.angle_gamma   90.00
#
_symmetry.space_group_name_H-M   'P 1'
#
loop_
_entity.id
_entity.type
_entity.pdbx_description
1 polymer ?
#
loop_
_entity_poly.entity_id
_entity_poly.type
_entity_poly.pdbx_seq_one_letter_code
_entity_poly.pdbx_strand_id
1 'polypeptide(L)'
;MAASALGGSITVMELNKNPNDSLKLTVGMAPLDNDHGPFEFTSKHEIDFSRLRDERRMVSDIGLRFVNQLESALKLPPTVSVDEKAKHFVAEVVEFSPTQQSELGPDGFVWELWVTLIEVSAQVPPYHSAQDVLCKAVILLDTIGDSEETEKPMWKDLSSFTMAIRDHWNRAPIPQARSDDDTTFTDSEWLNLNSFIARLYAANVLQAGAFPIWELRSGLETSLSSEVKNETPANIRVRVASEWIIQSAPRILHESLLRTYSDVVEGESTGRPFRGGPLYSGESGFSVERWCFWKRRFQELKTEVDLTLLPEVNKAVELMVRAEKELGELAKSIASRVTAKEDEAESASNGSRLEDEDHTGDEDNTEKECDIKSERSMEHEDHIQRDGSAEDDINTEHQKHEDGVEHGPHEEDDNCLERKVEIHQGQVLTIQVKITSPK
;
A
#
# COMPACT_ATOMS: atom_id res chain seq x y z
N MET A 1 -13.36 -45.72 -32.93
CA MET A 1 -13.87 -44.89 -31.83
C MET A 1 -13.26 -45.40 -30.54
N ALA A 2 -12.13 -44.82 -30.17
CA ALA A 2 -11.31 -45.21 -29.03
C ALA A 2 -10.64 -43.96 -28.44
N ALA A 3 -10.60 -43.93 -27.13
CA ALA A 3 -9.78 -43.03 -26.31
C ALA A 3 -8.29 -43.41 -26.39
N SER A 4 -7.42 -42.41 -26.13
CA SER A 4 -6.06 -42.45 -25.56
C SER A 4 -5.31 -41.19 -26.02
N ALA A 5 -5.01 -40.23 -25.14
CA ALA A 5 -3.86 -40.21 -24.22
C ALA A 5 -2.52 -39.91 -24.93
N LEU A 6 -2.13 -38.63 -24.91
CA LEU A 6 -0.75 -38.12 -24.93
C LEU A 6 -0.82 -36.89 -23.99
N GLY A 7 -0.25 -36.82 -22.79
CA GLY A 7 0.93 -37.52 -22.29
C GLY A 7 2.19 -36.68 -22.50
N GLY A 8 2.18 -35.41 -22.07
CA GLY A 8 3.35 -34.55 -22.01
C GLY A 8 3.55 -34.02 -20.60
N SER A 9 4.41 -34.68 -19.83
CA SER A 9 4.87 -34.21 -18.51
C SER A 9 6.02 -33.24 -18.72
N ILE A 10 5.84 -31.97 -18.34
CA ILE A 10 6.95 -31.03 -18.18
C ILE A 10 7.31 -31.00 -16.70
N THR A 11 8.45 -31.62 -16.37
CA THR A 11 9.08 -31.49 -15.06
C THR A 11 9.82 -30.16 -15.04
N VAL A 12 9.27 -29.14 -14.39
CA VAL A 12 10.04 -27.94 -14.01
C VAL A 12 10.61 -28.20 -12.62
N MET A 13 11.94 -28.19 -12.52
CA MET A 13 12.68 -28.37 -11.27
C MET A 13 12.16 -27.42 -10.19
N GLU A 14 11.94 -27.96 -8.99
CA GLU A 14 11.62 -27.19 -7.78
C GLU A 14 12.65 -26.08 -7.58
N LEU A 15 12.23 -24.83 -7.79
CA LEU A 15 12.94 -23.67 -7.27
C LEU A 15 12.72 -23.62 -5.76
N ASN A 16 13.84 -23.76 -5.07
CA ASN A 16 14.03 -23.78 -3.64
C ASN A 16 13.13 -22.76 -2.90
N LYS A 17 12.36 -23.24 -1.93
CA LYS A 17 11.52 -22.42 -1.04
C LYS A 17 12.40 -21.57 -0.12
N ASN A 18 12.62 -20.31 -0.46
CA ASN A 18 13.06 -19.30 0.49
C ASN A 18 12.02 -18.16 0.52
N PRO A 19 11.34 -17.87 1.65
CA PRO A 19 10.30 -16.83 1.72
C PRO A 19 10.83 -15.39 1.52
N ASN A 20 12.14 -15.21 1.40
CA ASN A 20 12.78 -13.90 1.28
C ASN A 20 13.14 -13.48 -0.15
N ASP A 21 13.01 -14.37 -1.14
CA ASP A 21 13.16 -13.99 -2.55
C ASP A 21 11.81 -13.47 -3.08
N SER A 22 11.43 -12.30 -2.59
CA SER A 22 10.44 -11.49 -3.28
C SER A 22 11.03 -11.12 -4.65
N LEU A 23 10.46 -11.71 -5.71
CA LEU A 23 10.57 -11.15 -7.05
C LEU A 23 10.13 -9.69 -6.95
N LYS A 24 11.09 -8.77 -6.83
CA LYS A 24 10.91 -7.34 -7.05
C LYS A 24 10.50 -7.21 -8.51
N LEU A 25 9.21 -7.43 -8.77
CA LEU A 25 8.54 -6.93 -9.94
C LEU A 25 8.52 -5.42 -9.71
N THR A 26 9.65 -4.78 -10.02
CA THR A 26 9.72 -3.34 -10.19
C THR A 26 8.83 -3.06 -11.39
N VAL A 27 7.52 -2.98 -11.15
CA VAL A 27 6.65 -2.14 -11.95
C VAL A 27 7.35 -0.80 -11.83
N GLY A 28 8.06 -0.41 -12.88
CA GLY A 28 8.60 0.92 -13.00
C GLY A 28 7.42 1.85 -12.97
N MET A 29 6.95 2.17 -11.77
CA MET A 29 6.17 3.37 -11.53
C MET A 29 7.12 4.46 -11.97
N ALA A 30 6.75 5.09 -13.08
CA ALA A 30 7.48 6.21 -13.63
C ALA A 30 7.82 7.20 -12.50
N PRO A 31 8.88 8.02 -12.66
CA PRO A 31 9.17 9.09 -11.73
C PRO A 31 7.89 9.86 -11.39
N LEU A 32 7.86 10.48 -10.22
CA LEU A 32 6.86 11.48 -9.82
C LEU A 32 6.89 12.71 -10.76
N ASP A 33 6.81 12.50 -12.06
CA ASP A 33 6.37 13.48 -13.03
C ASP A 33 4.86 13.49 -12.92
N ASN A 34 4.42 14.23 -11.91
CA ASN A 34 3.10 14.82 -11.85
C ASN A 34 2.91 15.69 -13.10
N ASP A 35 2.71 15.08 -14.27
CA ASP A 35 2.17 15.73 -15.47
C ASP A 35 0.67 15.98 -15.24
N HIS A 36 0.39 16.67 -14.13
CA HIS A 36 -0.87 17.27 -13.84
C HIS A 36 -0.96 18.50 -14.73
N GLY A 37 -1.64 18.38 -15.87
CA GLY A 37 -2.26 19.55 -16.47
C GLY A 37 -2.93 20.39 -15.36
N PRO A 38 -2.83 21.72 -15.39
CA PRO A 38 -2.96 22.55 -14.19
C PRO A 38 -4.36 22.42 -13.60
N PHE A 39 -4.46 21.62 -12.54
CA PHE A 39 -5.54 21.69 -11.58
C PHE A 39 -5.04 22.65 -10.50
N GLU A 40 -5.42 23.93 -10.62
CA GLU A 40 -4.90 25.03 -9.79
C GLU A 40 -5.38 24.91 -8.33
N PHE A 41 -4.75 24.03 -7.56
CA PHE A 41 -4.73 24.08 -6.10
C PHE A 41 -3.33 24.40 -5.57
N THR A 42 -2.43 24.93 -6.39
CA THR A 42 -1.10 25.35 -5.90
C THR A 42 -1.30 26.47 -4.88
N SER A 43 -1.21 26.13 -3.60
CA SER A 43 -1.20 27.15 -2.55
C SER A 43 0.05 27.99 -2.74
N LYS A 44 -0.12 29.26 -3.12
CA LYS A 44 0.95 30.25 -3.16
C LYS A 44 1.27 30.84 -1.78
N HIS A 45 0.58 30.37 -0.74
CA HIS A 45 0.79 30.85 0.62
C HIS A 45 2.13 30.35 1.13
N GLU A 46 2.89 31.26 1.73
CA GLU A 46 4.11 30.93 2.47
C GLU A 46 3.76 29.99 3.62
N ILE A 47 4.55 28.92 3.80
CA ILE A 47 4.36 27.99 4.90
C ILE A 47 4.82 28.66 6.18
N ASP A 48 3.96 28.67 7.19
CA ASP A 48 4.28 29.20 8.50
C ASP A 48 4.46 28.07 9.52
N PHE A 49 5.69 27.86 9.94
CA PHE A 49 6.03 26.91 11.01
C PHE A 49 6.07 27.56 12.40
N SER A 50 5.62 28.81 12.57
CA SER A 50 5.60 29.52 13.86
C SER A 50 4.94 28.71 14.97
N ARG A 51 3.85 27.99 14.66
CA ARG A 51 3.13 27.14 15.62
C ARG A 51 3.99 26.01 16.19
N LEU A 52 4.93 25.48 15.42
CA LEU A 52 5.88 24.46 15.89
C LEU A 52 6.92 25.05 16.85
N ARG A 53 7.09 26.38 16.85
CA ARG A 53 8.08 27.12 17.64
C ARG A 53 7.50 27.70 18.93
N ASP A 54 6.18 27.70 19.08
CA ASP A 54 5.49 28.22 20.26
C ASP A 54 5.72 27.32 21.50
N GLU A 55 5.71 27.93 22.69
CA GLU A 55 6.08 27.34 23.98
C GLU A 55 5.25 26.11 24.41
N ARG A 56 4.18 25.74 23.68
CA ARG A 56 3.43 24.49 23.86
C ARG A 56 4.12 23.24 23.26
N ARG A 57 5.41 23.33 22.89
CA ARG A 57 6.33 22.23 22.54
C ARG A 57 5.67 21.08 21.77
N MET A 58 5.25 21.34 20.52
CA MET A 58 4.93 20.24 19.60
C MET A 58 6.19 19.48 19.17
N VAL A 59 7.36 20.14 19.23
CA VAL A 59 8.66 19.53 18.92
C VAL A 59 9.71 19.89 19.99
N SER A 60 10.69 19.01 20.16
CA SER A 60 11.85 19.21 21.05
C SER A 60 12.85 20.23 20.48
N ASP A 61 13.90 20.58 21.23
CA ASP A 61 14.99 21.44 20.73
C ASP A 61 15.69 20.81 19.50
N ILE A 62 15.79 19.49 19.47
CA ILE A 62 16.29 18.72 18.34
C ILE A 62 15.31 18.79 17.17
N GLY A 63 14.01 18.60 17.45
CA GLY A 63 12.96 18.79 16.44
C GLY A 63 12.98 20.20 15.83
N LEU A 64 13.16 21.24 16.64
CA LEU A 64 13.28 22.61 16.17
C LEU A 64 14.49 22.80 15.22
N ARG A 65 15.58 22.07 15.46
CA ARG A 65 16.73 22.04 14.54
C ARG A 65 16.36 21.41 13.19
N PHE A 66 15.60 20.32 13.17
CA PHE A 66 15.09 19.73 11.92
C PHE A 66 14.15 20.69 11.18
N VAL A 67 13.25 21.38 11.90
CA VAL A 67 12.38 22.41 11.31
C VAL A 67 13.21 23.51 10.65
N ASN A 68 14.28 23.98 11.30
CA ASN A 68 15.18 24.99 10.74
C ASN A 68 15.93 24.50 9.50
N GLN A 69 16.43 23.27 9.51
CA GLN A 69 17.10 22.66 8.36
C GLN A 69 16.15 22.53 7.17
N LEU A 70 14.91 22.06 7.41
CA LEU A 70 13.91 21.96 6.36
C LEU A 70 13.55 23.35 5.81
N GLU A 71 13.29 24.34 6.66
CA GLU A 71 13.02 25.70 6.21
C GLU A 71 14.15 26.25 5.34
N SER A 72 15.41 26.00 5.73
CA SER A 72 16.59 26.39 4.96
C SER A 72 16.55 25.78 3.56
N ALA A 73 16.27 24.47 3.47
CA ALA A 73 16.13 23.77 2.19
C ALA A 73 14.95 24.30 1.35
N LEU A 74 13.80 24.61 1.98
CA LEU A 74 12.63 25.14 1.27
C LEU A 74 12.88 26.55 0.72
N LYS A 75 13.64 27.38 1.44
CA LYS A 75 14.03 28.75 1.07
C LYS A 75 15.10 28.82 -0.03
N LEU A 76 15.68 27.68 -0.45
CA LEU A 76 16.55 27.63 -1.62
C LEU A 76 15.84 28.19 -2.87
N PRO A 77 16.59 28.82 -3.81
CA PRO A 77 16.00 29.50 -4.97
C PRO A 77 14.99 28.64 -5.72
N PRO A 78 13.95 29.23 -6.35
CA PRO A 78 12.95 28.47 -7.11
C PRO A 78 13.51 27.65 -8.28
N THR A 79 14.73 27.97 -8.74
CA THR A 79 15.45 27.22 -9.77
C THR A 79 15.99 25.89 -9.27
N VAL A 80 16.09 25.69 -7.96
CA VAL A 80 16.53 24.45 -7.33
C VAL A 80 15.36 23.47 -7.32
N SER A 81 15.60 22.28 -7.87
CA SER A 81 14.57 21.24 -7.98
C SER A 81 14.13 20.72 -6.62
N VAL A 82 12.94 20.11 -6.57
CA VAL A 82 12.44 19.42 -5.36
C VAL A 82 13.44 18.36 -4.89
N ASP A 83 14.08 17.64 -5.82
CA ASP A 83 15.09 16.63 -5.51
C ASP A 83 16.33 17.22 -4.82
N GLU A 84 16.82 18.35 -5.32
CA GLU A 84 17.98 19.03 -4.72
C GLU A 84 17.66 19.62 -3.35
N LYS A 85 16.44 20.16 -3.16
CA LYS A 85 15.98 20.62 -1.84
C LYS A 85 15.90 19.46 -0.84
N ALA A 86 15.32 18.33 -1.24
CA ALA A 86 15.26 17.15 -0.39
C ALA A 86 16.65 16.60 -0.05
N LYS A 87 17.56 16.53 -1.04
CA LYS A 87 18.96 16.13 -0.82
C LYS A 87 19.70 17.05 0.15
N HIS A 88 19.49 18.37 0.03
CA HIS A 88 20.07 19.33 0.95
C HIS A 88 19.63 19.06 2.39
N PHE A 89 18.31 18.96 2.62
CA PHE A 89 17.77 18.65 3.94
C PHE A 89 18.31 17.33 4.50
N VAL A 90 18.28 16.25 3.71
CA VAL A 90 18.75 14.93 4.14
C VAL A 90 20.25 14.93 4.46
N ALA A 91 21.07 15.64 3.67
CA ALA A 91 22.49 15.77 3.96
C ALA A 91 22.74 16.43 5.33
N GLU A 92 22.01 17.52 5.63
CA GLU A 92 22.10 18.20 6.92
C GLU A 92 21.59 17.35 8.10
N VAL A 93 20.58 16.50 7.88
CA VAL A 93 20.08 15.55 8.90
C VAL A 93 21.10 14.45 9.17
N VAL A 94 21.68 13.87 8.12
CA VAL A 94 22.68 12.79 8.23
C VAL A 94 23.97 13.30 8.87
N GLU A 95 24.40 14.51 8.54
CA GLU A 95 25.55 15.16 9.22
C GLU A 95 25.27 15.41 10.71
N PHE A 96 24.03 15.73 11.08
CA PHE A 96 23.64 15.92 12.48
C PHE A 96 23.37 14.63 13.26
N SER A 97 23.56 13.46 12.65
CA SER A 97 23.30 12.16 13.25
C SER A 97 23.91 12.00 14.67
N PRO A 98 23.36 11.10 15.51
CA PRO A 98 23.73 10.97 16.91
C PRO A 98 25.21 10.65 17.17
N THR A 99 25.91 10.11 16.17
CA THR A 99 27.37 9.95 16.17
C THR A 99 28.15 11.26 16.11
N GLN A 100 27.52 12.38 15.76
CA GLN A 100 28.21 13.65 15.46
C GLN A 100 27.80 14.83 16.34
N GLN A 101 26.58 14.92 16.93
CA GLN A 101 26.17 16.12 17.70
C GLN A 101 24.88 16.06 18.56
N SER A 102 23.97 15.10 18.40
CA SER A 102 22.60 15.23 18.95
C SER A 102 22.40 14.88 20.44
N GLU A 103 23.40 14.29 21.10
CA GLU A 103 23.32 13.70 22.46
C GLU A 103 22.30 12.55 22.64
N LEU A 104 21.40 12.30 21.67
CA LEU A 104 20.52 11.14 21.63
C LEU A 104 21.25 9.89 21.12
N GLY A 105 20.72 8.71 21.47
CA GLY A 105 21.07 7.47 20.76
C GLY A 105 20.38 7.40 19.39
N PRO A 106 20.77 6.46 18.51
CA PRO A 106 20.16 6.26 17.18
C PRO A 106 18.63 6.22 17.19
N ASP A 107 18.03 5.39 18.05
CA ASP A 107 16.58 5.21 18.09
C ASP A 107 15.85 6.48 18.53
N GLY A 108 16.39 7.18 19.53
CA GLY A 108 15.83 8.45 20.01
C GLY A 108 15.91 9.55 18.96
N PHE A 109 17.03 9.62 18.22
CA PHE A 109 17.19 10.59 17.14
C PHE A 109 16.21 10.37 16.00
N VAL A 110 16.06 9.10 15.57
CA VAL A 110 15.13 8.72 14.50
C VAL A 110 13.69 8.99 14.92
N TRP A 111 13.35 8.67 16.17
CA TRP A 111 12.04 8.98 16.74
C TRP A 111 11.73 10.49 16.69
N GLU A 112 12.64 11.33 17.17
CA GLU A 112 12.47 12.79 17.15
C GLU A 112 12.34 13.33 15.73
N LEU A 113 13.09 12.78 14.76
CA LEU A 113 12.95 13.14 13.35
C LEU A 113 11.55 12.79 12.83
N TRP A 114 11.07 11.57 13.08
CA TRP A 114 9.75 11.12 12.62
C TRP A 114 8.61 11.94 13.20
N VAL A 115 8.61 12.16 14.52
CA VAL A 115 7.62 13.03 15.18
C VAL A 115 7.65 14.42 14.55
N THR A 116 8.84 14.99 14.35
CA THR A 116 8.97 16.32 13.76
C THR A 116 8.49 16.39 12.31
N LEU A 117 8.87 15.42 11.46
CA LEU A 117 8.43 15.41 10.06
C LEU A 117 6.92 15.24 9.94
N ILE A 118 6.30 14.44 10.81
CA ILE A 118 4.85 14.28 10.86
C ILE A 118 4.16 15.60 11.24
N GLU A 119 4.61 16.28 12.30
CA GLU A 119 4.07 17.58 12.72
C GLU A 119 4.25 18.66 11.66
N VAL A 120 5.43 18.70 11.02
CA VAL A 120 5.70 19.59 9.90
C VAL A 120 4.76 19.29 8.73
N SER A 121 4.58 18.01 8.37
CA SER A 121 3.72 17.63 7.25
C SER A 121 2.27 18.08 7.45
N ALA A 122 1.79 18.07 8.69
CA ALA A 122 0.47 18.57 9.05
C ALA A 122 0.33 20.10 8.81
N GLN A 123 1.42 20.87 8.83
CA GLN A 123 1.40 22.31 8.55
C GLN A 123 1.53 22.65 7.05
N VAL A 124 1.84 21.67 6.19
CA VAL A 124 2.06 21.92 4.75
C VAL A 124 0.81 21.55 3.93
N PRO A 125 0.18 22.49 3.21
CA PRO A 125 -1.00 22.19 2.39
C PRO A 125 -0.77 21.06 1.39
N PRO A 126 -1.81 20.26 1.03
CA PRO A 126 -1.64 19.02 0.29
C PRO A 126 -0.96 19.24 -1.06
N TYR A 127 -1.26 20.33 -1.76
CA TYR A 127 -0.76 20.61 -3.10
C TYR A 127 0.36 21.67 -3.13
N HIS A 128 1.04 21.88 -2.01
CA HIS A 128 2.23 22.71 -1.94
C HIS A 128 3.49 21.86 -2.18
N SER A 129 4.45 22.35 -2.99
CA SER A 129 5.65 21.59 -3.39
C SER A 129 6.55 21.13 -2.23
N ALA A 130 6.42 21.76 -1.06
CA ALA A 130 7.09 21.31 0.16
C ALA A 130 6.59 19.92 0.65
N GLN A 131 5.36 19.51 0.33
CA GLN A 131 4.90 18.13 0.54
C GLN A 131 5.79 17.15 -0.25
N ASP A 132 6.13 17.51 -1.49
CA ASP A 132 6.99 16.69 -2.34
C ASP A 132 8.42 16.65 -1.80
N VAL A 133 8.93 17.76 -1.26
CA VAL A 133 10.25 17.82 -0.59
C VAL A 133 10.28 16.89 0.62
N LEU A 134 9.24 16.92 1.46
CA LEU A 134 9.10 16.03 2.63
C LEU A 134 9.06 14.55 2.21
N CYS A 135 8.25 14.22 1.20
CA CYS A 135 8.14 12.84 0.71
C CYS A 135 9.48 12.33 0.18
N LYS A 136 10.14 13.15 -0.66
CA LYS A 136 11.46 12.82 -1.21
C LYS A 136 12.53 12.68 -0.14
N ALA A 137 12.47 13.46 0.93
CA ALA A 137 13.40 13.31 2.04
C ALA A 137 13.29 11.93 2.71
N VAL A 138 12.07 11.44 2.96
CA VAL A 138 11.85 10.10 3.52
C VAL A 138 12.30 9.00 2.54
N ILE A 139 12.00 9.13 1.24
CA ILE A 139 12.46 8.18 0.20
C ILE A 139 14.00 8.12 0.16
N LEU A 140 14.68 9.27 0.28
CA LEU A 140 16.14 9.33 0.30
C LEU A 140 16.72 8.67 1.56
N LEU A 141 16.09 8.86 2.72
CA LEU A 141 16.52 8.20 3.97
C LEU A 141 16.36 6.67 3.87
N ASP A 142 15.24 6.20 3.31
CA ASP A 142 15.00 4.77 3.03
C ASP A 142 16.09 4.21 2.10
N THR A 143 16.40 4.93 1.01
CA THR A 143 17.47 4.56 0.07
C THR A 143 18.85 4.50 0.74
N ILE A 144 19.13 5.39 1.70
CA ILE A 144 20.37 5.36 2.48
C ILE A 144 20.41 4.13 3.38
N GLY A 145 19.28 3.75 3.99
CA GLY A 145 19.16 2.55 4.84
C GLY A 145 19.35 1.23 4.08
N ASP A 146 18.98 1.21 2.80
CA ASP A 146 19.15 0.06 1.89
C ASP A 146 20.58 -0.10 1.34
N SER A 147 21.45 0.89 1.55
CA SER A 147 22.83 0.80 1.07
C SER A 147 23.63 -0.25 1.83
N GLU A 148 24.47 -1.03 1.12
CA GLU A 148 25.34 -2.06 1.70
C GLU A 148 26.43 -1.50 2.64
N GLU A 149 26.52 -0.16 2.76
CA GLU A 149 27.35 0.52 3.74
C GLU A 149 26.75 0.30 5.15
N THR A 150 27.18 -0.78 5.80
CA THR A 150 26.76 -1.28 7.12
C THR A 150 26.84 -0.28 8.29
N GLU A 151 27.31 0.94 8.06
CA GLU A 151 27.50 1.99 9.06
C GLU A 151 26.23 2.81 9.36
N LYS A 152 25.13 2.62 8.60
CA LYS A 152 23.89 3.42 8.77
C LYS A 152 22.63 2.59 9.03
N PRO A 153 22.65 1.62 9.98
CA PRO A 153 21.50 0.74 10.23
C PRO A 153 20.24 1.47 10.72
N MET A 154 20.38 2.70 11.25
CA MET A 154 19.27 3.46 11.82
C MET A 154 18.19 3.88 10.79
N TRP A 155 18.56 3.97 9.52
CA TRP A 155 17.65 4.33 8.43
C TRP A 155 16.98 3.13 7.77
N LYS A 156 17.50 1.92 8.02
CA LYS A 156 17.00 0.69 7.41
C LYS A 156 15.55 0.45 7.80
N ASP A 157 14.73 0.08 6.82
CA ASP A 157 13.29 -0.21 6.96
C ASP A 157 12.49 0.93 7.62
N LEU A 158 13.05 2.16 7.65
CA LEU A 158 12.50 3.32 8.36
C LEU A 158 12.00 2.98 9.76
N SER A 159 12.89 2.39 10.57
CA SER A 159 12.56 1.92 11.92
C SER A 159 11.74 2.95 12.73
N SER A 160 10.72 2.46 13.44
CA SER A 160 9.78 3.26 14.25
C SER A 160 8.91 4.29 13.51
N PHE A 161 9.05 4.47 12.18
CA PHE A 161 8.27 5.45 11.44
C PHE A 161 6.77 5.15 11.45
N THR A 162 6.38 3.91 11.17
CA THR A 162 4.97 3.49 11.22
C THR A 162 4.38 3.63 12.62
N MET A 163 5.17 3.43 13.68
CA MET A 163 4.75 3.65 15.06
C MET A 163 4.49 5.14 15.33
N ALA A 164 5.41 6.01 14.91
CA ALA A 164 5.23 7.45 15.04
C ALA A 164 3.97 7.93 14.28
N ILE A 165 3.72 7.43 13.07
CA ILE A 165 2.47 7.72 12.32
C ILE A 165 1.26 7.25 13.12
N ARG A 166 1.29 6.03 13.67
CA ARG A 166 0.16 5.45 14.42
C ARG A 166 -0.20 6.28 15.65
N ASP A 167 0.80 6.81 16.35
CA ASP A 167 0.61 7.68 17.51
C ASP A 167 -0.09 8.99 17.12
N HIS A 168 0.31 9.61 16.01
CA HIS A 168 -0.33 10.82 15.49
C HIS A 168 -1.73 10.54 14.91
N TRP A 169 -1.98 9.33 14.41
CA TRP A 169 -3.32 8.93 13.94
C TRP A 169 -4.37 8.96 15.05
N ASN A 170 -3.97 8.84 16.32
CA ASN A 170 -4.87 8.96 17.47
C ASN A 170 -5.31 10.41 17.74
N ARG A 171 -4.76 11.40 17.02
CA ARG A 171 -5.09 12.82 17.11
C ARG A 171 -6.00 13.31 15.98
N ALA A 172 -6.66 12.40 15.26
CA ALA A 172 -7.65 12.75 14.25
C ALA A 172 -8.70 13.75 14.80
N PRO A 173 -9.20 14.69 13.99
CA PRO A 173 -10.14 15.71 14.44
C PRO A 173 -11.40 15.06 15.00
N ILE A 174 -11.84 15.52 16.17
CA ILE A 174 -13.12 15.13 16.79
C ILE A 174 -13.88 16.39 17.23
N PRO A 175 -15.21 16.47 17.05
CA PRO A 175 -16.01 17.67 17.33
C PRO A 175 -15.98 18.17 18.78
N GLN A 176 -15.59 17.31 19.73
CA GLN A 176 -15.48 17.64 21.16
C GLN A 176 -14.17 17.01 21.66
N ALA A 177 -13.12 17.83 21.78
CA ALA A 177 -11.88 17.42 22.42
C ALA A 177 -12.20 16.84 23.80
N ARG A 178 -11.65 15.67 24.14
CA ARG A 178 -12.03 14.91 25.33
C ARG A 178 -11.45 15.50 26.63
N SER A 179 -10.54 16.47 26.53
CA SER A 179 -10.00 17.26 27.65
C SER A 179 -9.24 18.51 27.15
N ASP A 180 -8.85 19.41 28.08
CA ASP A 180 -7.97 20.55 27.79
C ASP A 180 -6.55 20.13 27.33
N ASP A 181 -6.18 18.86 27.49
CA ASP A 181 -4.90 18.26 27.06
C ASP A 181 -4.99 17.53 25.70
N ASP A 182 -6.17 17.45 25.07
CA ASP A 182 -6.34 16.78 23.77
C ASP A 182 -5.81 17.66 22.63
N THR A 183 -4.61 17.37 22.15
CA THR A 183 -3.99 18.01 20.98
C THR A 183 -4.47 17.39 19.68
N THR A 184 -5.78 17.45 19.42
CA THR A 184 -6.36 16.98 18.14
C THR A 184 -5.92 17.88 17.00
N PHE A 185 -5.65 17.30 15.84
CA PHE A 185 -5.44 18.06 14.62
C PHE A 185 -6.71 18.82 14.21
N THR A 186 -6.51 19.99 13.62
CA THR A 186 -7.55 20.65 12.83
C THR A 186 -7.84 19.84 11.56
N ASP A 187 -8.98 20.09 10.95
CA ASP A 187 -9.38 19.48 9.68
C ASP A 187 -8.32 19.62 8.58
N SER A 188 -7.70 20.79 8.48
CA SER A 188 -6.64 21.06 7.50
C SER A 188 -5.35 20.30 7.84
N GLU A 189 -4.95 20.29 9.11
CA GLU A 189 -3.74 19.55 9.54
C GLU A 189 -3.89 18.05 9.29
N TRP A 190 -5.08 17.51 9.55
CA TRP A 190 -5.39 16.12 9.30
C TRP A 190 -5.32 15.75 7.81
N LEU A 191 -5.89 16.60 6.95
CA LEU A 191 -5.82 16.41 5.50
C LEU A 191 -4.37 16.48 4.99
N ASN A 192 -3.59 17.43 5.48
CA ASN A 192 -2.19 17.62 5.11
C ASN A 192 -1.34 16.39 5.46
N LEU A 193 -1.51 15.87 6.67
CA LEU A 193 -0.84 14.65 7.12
C LEU A 193 -1.27 13.44 6.26
N ASN A 194 -2.57 13.27 6.01
CA ASN A 194 -3.04 12.19 5.15
C ASN A 194 -2.48 12.26 3.73
N SER A 195 -2.39 13.46 3.16
CA SER A 195 -1.79 13.69 1.86
C SER A 195 -0.30 13.29 1.82
N PHE A 196 0.46 13.65 2.86
CA PHE A 196 1.86 13.25 3.03
C PHE A 196 2.01 11.71 3.07
N ILE A 197 1.25 11.05 3.93
CA ILE A 197 1.31 9.59 4.11
C ILE A 197 0.83 8.85 2.85
N ALA A 198 -0.22 9.35 2.18
CA ALA A 198 -0.69 8.77 0.93
C ALA A 198 0.37 8.82 -0.17
N ARG A 199 1.17 9.90 -0.28
CA ARG A 199 2.29 9.93 -1.24
C ARG A 199 3.37 8.91 -0.93
N LEU A 200 3.74 8.75 0.34
CA LEU A 200 4.73 7.73 0.75
C LEU A 200 4.23 6.31 0.48
N TYR A 201 2.94 6.07 0.67
CA TYR A 201 2.29 4.82 0.32
C TYR A 201 2.30 4.58 -1.19
N ALA A 202 1.96 5.59 -2.00
CA ALA A 202 2.03 5.52 -3.46
C ALA A 202 3.45 5.23 -3.96
N ALA A 203 4.47 5.76 -3.28
CA ALA A 203 5.88 5.55 -3.59
C ALA A 203 6.43 4.19 -3.12
N ASN A 204 5.61 3.32 -2.52
CA ASN A 204 6.01 2.02 -1.95
C ASN A 204 7.06 2.08 -0.83
N VAL A 205 7.23 3.24 -0.18
CA VAL A 205 8.16 3.39 0.95
C VAL A 205 7.50 3.01 2.27
N LEU A 206 6.19 3.20 2.37
CA LEU A 206 5.43 2.87 3.58
C LEU A 206 4.55 1.63 3.35
N GLN A 207 4.91 0.49 3.96
CA GLN A 207 4.09 -0.72 3.97
C GLN A 207 2.99 -0.66 5.04
N ALA A 208 2.11 0.35 4.94
CA ALA A 208 1.05 0.59 5.93
C ALA A 208 -0.35 0.60 5.29
N GLY A 209 -0.72 -0.53 4.68
CA GLY A 209 -2.02 -0.67 4.00
C GLY A 209 -3.26 -0.54 4.92
N ALA A 210 -3.06 -0.50 6.24
CA ALA A 210 -4.13 -0.22 7.19
C ALA A 210 -4.67 1.21 7.05
N PHE A 211 -3.82 2.23 6.87
CA PHE A 211 -4.24 3.64 6.80
C PHE A 211 -5.21 3.94 5.64
N PRO A 212 -4.92 3.59 4.37
CA PRO A 212 -5.88 3.79 3.28
C PRO A 212 -7.20 3.05 3.53
N ILE A 213 -7.16 1.82 4.06
CA ILE A 213 -8.39 1.08 4.39
C ILE A 213 -9.20 1.82 5.46
N TRP A 214 -8.55 2.33 6.51
CA TRP A 214 -9.23 3.05 7.59
C TRP A 214 -9.92 4.31 7.08
N GLU A 215 -9.22 5.12 6.29
CA GLU A 215 -9.74 6.39 5.81
C GLU A 215 -10.81 6.19 4.71
N LEU A 216 -10.62 5.25 3.79
CA LEU A 216 -11.65 4.91 2.78
C LEU A 216 -12.89 4.33 3.43
N ARG A 217 -12.75 3.46 4.45
CA ARG A 217 -13.87 2.96 5.26
C ARG A 217 -14.60 4.10 5.97
N SER A 218 -13.85 5.00 6.59
CA SER A 218 -14.35 6.16 7.34
C SER A 218 -15.18 7.09 6.44
N GLY A 219 -14.68 7.38 5.23
CA GLY A 219 -15.33 8.29 4.28
C GLY A 219 -16.42 7.67 3.41
N LEU A 220 -16.33 6.38 3.07
CA LEU A 220 -17.15 5.79 2.00
C LEU A 220 -18.05 4.64 2.47
N GLU A 221 -17.63 3.91 3.51
CA GLU A 221 -18.35 2.73 4.01
C GLU A 221 -19.19 3.04 5.26
N THR A 222 -19.26 4.31 5.66
CA THR A 222 -20.02 4.79 6.82
C THR A 222 -21.00 5.87 6.38
N SER A 223 -22.22 5.86 6.94
CA SER A 223 -23.24 6.86 6.62
C SER A 223 -22.82 8.27 7.04
N LEU A 224 -23.07 9.27 6.19
CA LEU A 224 -22.80 10.68 6.52
C LEU A 224 -23.82 11.25 7.53
N SER A 225 -25.03 10.68 7.59
CA SER A 225 -26.08 11.10 8.55
C SER A 225 -25.82 10.63 9.98
N SER A 226 -24.83 9.75 10.18
CA SER A 226 -24.38 9.33 11.49
C SER A 226 -23.44 10.38 12.05
N GLU A 227 -23.98 11.49 12.55
CA GLU A 227 -23.23 12.38 13.43
C GLU A 227 -23.01 11.68 14.77
N VAL A 228 -21.95 10.88 14.84
CA VAL A 228 -21.55 10.19 16.06
C VAL A 228 -20.66 11.14 16.86
N LYS A 229 -21.00 11.34 18.14
CA LYS A 229 -20.14 12.05 19.08
C LYS A 229 -18.80 11.32 19.14
N ASN A 230 -17.69 12.05 18.95
CA ASN A 230 -16.30 11.54 18.90
C ASN A 230 -15.83 10.92 17.57
N GLU A 231 -16.46 11.24 16.44
CA GLU A 231 -15.94 10.88 15.13
C GLU A 231 -15.55 12.12 14.32
N THR A 232 -14.55 11.98 13.45
CA THR A 232 -14.16 13.01 12.48
C THR A 232 -15.36 13.47 11.65
N PRO A 233 -15.55 14.78 11.43
CA PRO A 233 -16.70 15.28 10.67
C PRO A 233 -16.84 14.62 9.30
N ALA A 234 -18.08 14.34 8.90
CA ALA A 234 -18.41 13.61 7.67
C ALA A 234 -17.71 14.16 6.42
N ASN A 235 -17.76 15.49 6.23
CA ASN A 235 -17.11 16.17 5.11
C ASN A 235 -15.58 15.95 5.09
N ILE A 236 -14.94 15.88 6.26
CA ILE A 236 -13.50 15.65 6.37
C ILE A 236 -13.16 14.20 6.07
N ARG A 237 -13.97 13.23 6.54
CA ARG A 237 -13.79 11.82 6.19
C ARG A 237 -13.85 11.61 4.68
N VAL A 238 -14.82 12.23 4.00
CA VAL A 238 -14.94 12.14 2.53
C VAL A 238 -13.77 12.86 1.83
N ARG A 239 -13.36 14.03 2.32
CA ARG A 239 -12.22 14.76 1.75
C ARG A 239 -10.92 13.97 1.85
N VAL A 240 -10.65 13.36 3.00
CA VAL A 240 -9.47 12.53 3.23
C VAL A 240 -9.53 11.24 2.38
N ALA A 241 -10.69 10.58 2.31
CA ALA A 241 -10.87 9.43 1.41
C ALA A 241 -10.60 9.80 -0.05
N SER A 242 -11.06 10.98 -0.49
CA SER A 242 -10.78 11.52 -1.83
C SER A 242 -9.27 11.71 -2.02
N GLU A 243 -8.59 12.31 -1.04
CA GLU A 243 -7.15 12.57 -1.10
C GLU A 243 -6.32 11.28 -1.19
N TRP A 244 -6.67 10.21 -0.48
CA TRP A 244 -6.03 8.91 -0.61
C TRP A 244 -6.14 8.34 -2.03
N ILE A 245 -7.29 8.46 -2.67
CA ILE A 245 -7.45 8.08 -4.09
C ILE A 245 -6.63 9.01 -4.98
N ILE A 246 -6.66 10.32 -4.72
CA ILE A 246 -5.94 11.30 -5.54
C ILE A 246 -4.44 11.00 -5.57
N GLN A 247 -3.84 10.70 -4.43
CA GLN A 247 -2.41 10.44 -4.32
C GLN A 247 -2.04 8.99 -4.64
N SER A 248 -2.93 8.01 -4.40
CA SER A 248 -2.56 6.58 -4.37
C SER A 248 -3.44 5.64 -5.20
N ALA A 249 -4.33 6.12 -6.08
CA ALA A 249 -5.23 5.27 -6.87
C ALA A 249 -4.54 4.06 -7.54
N PRO A 250 -3.41 4.21 -8.27
CA PRO A 250 -2.75 3.07 -8.90
C PRO A 250 -2.30 2.01 -7.90
N ARG A 251 -1.74 2.45 -6.76
CA ARG A 251 -1.28 1.55 -5.70
C ARG A 251 -2.44 0.84 -5.03
N ILE A 252 -3.52 1.54 -4.68
CA ILE A 252 -4.69 0.94 -4.04
C ILE A 252 -5.37 -0.08 -4.97
N LEU A 253 -5.45 0.22 -6.28
CA LEU A 253 -5.96 -0.73 -7.27
C LEU A 253 -5.07 -1.98 -7.36
N HIS A 254 -3.75 -1.80 -7.38
CA HIS A 254 -2.80 -2.92 -7.38
C HIS A 254 -2.99 -3.84 -6.17
N GLU A 255 -3.10 -3.28 -4.96
CA GLU A 255 -3.35 -4.05 -3.73
C GLU A 255 -4.71 -4.76 -3.76
N SER A 256 -5.72 -4.12 -4.37
CA SER A 256 -7.06 -4.69 -4.56
C SER A 256 -7.05 -5.91 -5.49
N LEU A 257 -6.18 -5.92 -6.48
CA LEU A 257 -6.00 -7.07 -7.38
C LEU A 257 -5.23 -8.21 -6.72
N LEU A 258 -4.25 -7.87 -5.88
CA LEU A 258 -3.50 -8.85 -5.10
C LEU A 258 -4.26 -9.39 -3.88
N ARG A 259 -5.43 -8.80 -3.57
CA ARG A 259 -6.22 -9.10 -2.38
C ARG A 259 -5.42 -8.98 -1.09
N THR A 260 -4.55 -7.99 -1.02
CA THR A 260 -3.65 -7.82 0.13
C THR A 260 -4.46 -7.61 1.41
N TYR A 261 -4.04 -8.26 2.49
CA TYR A 261 -4.68 -8.29 3.81
C TYR A 261 -6.03 -9.03 3.89
N SER A 262 -6.49 -9.69 2.83
CA SER A 262 -7.78 -10.43 2.85
C SER A 262 -7.73 -11.74 3.65
N ASP A 263 -6.54 -12.31 3.83
CA ASP A 263 -6.27 -13.55 4.55
C ASP A 263 -5.78 -13.33 5.99
N VAL A 264 -5.62 -12.07 6.42
CA VAL A 264 -5.19 -11.75 7.77
C VAL A 264 -6.26 -12.18 8.77
N VAL A 265 -5.87 -13.03 9.71
CA VAL A 265 -6.75 -13.49 10.79
C VAL A 265 -7.05 -12.34 11.74
N GLU A 266 -8.25 -11.77 11.59
CA GLU A 266 -8.80 -10.75 12.48
C GLU A 266 -9.54 -11.39 13.66
N GLY A 267 -9.38 -10.85 14.87
CA GLY A 267 -9.94 -11.43 16.08
C GLY A 267 -9.72 -10.58 17.33
N GLU A 268 -10.03 -11.15 18.49
CA GLU A 268 -9.90 -10.46 19.79
C GLU A 268 -8.44 -10.05 20.08
N SER A 269 -7.46 -10.85 19.67
CA SER A 269 -6.04 -10.61 19.92
C SER A 269 -5.37 -9.67 18.91
N THR A 270 -5.83 -9.65 17.66
CA THR A 270 -5.23 -8.89 16.54
C THR A 270 -6.03 -7.65 16.17
N GLY A 271 -7.22 -7.49 16.76
CA GLY A 271 -8.19 -6.48 16.35
C GLY A 271 -8.79 -6.80 14.98
N ARG A 272 -9.48 -5.80 14.42
CA ARG A 272 -10.12 -5.88 13.09
C ARG A 272 -9.71 -4.70 12.20
N PRO A 273 -8.39 -4.51 11.96
CA PRO A 273 -7.89 -3.33 11.26
C PRO A 273 -8.39 -3.24 9.81
N PHE A 274 -8.67 -4.35 9.15
CA PHE A 274 -8.95 -4.41 7.71
C PHE A 274 -10.43 -4.65 7.36
N ARG A 275 -11.27 -4.90 8.37
CA ARG A 275 -12.72 -5.09 8.21
C ARG A 275 -13.41 -3.96 7.42
N GLY A 276 -14.44 -4.32 6.67
CA GLY A 276 -15.46 -3.42 6.12
C GLY A 276 -16.19 -2.57 7.17
N GLY A 277 -16.64 -1.39 6.76
CA GLY A 277 -17.56 -0.51 7.47
C GLY A 277 -19.03 -0.92 7.26
N PRO A 278 -19.97 -0.24 7.94
CA PRO A 278 -21.37 -0.66 7.98
C PRO A 278 -22.08 -0.78 6.63
N LEU A 279 -21.64 -0.03 5.61
CA LEU A 279 -22.24 -0.05 4.27
C LEU A 279 -21.59 -1.07 3.33
N TYR A 280 -20.48 -1.69 3.71
CA TYR A 280 -19.78 -2.69 2.90
C TYR A 280 -19.85 -4.07 3.54
N SER A 281 -20.48 -5.00 2.83
CA SER A 281 -20.73 -6.37 3.30
C SER A 281 -19.76 -7.42 2.76
N GLY A 282 -18.78 -7.02 1.95
CA GLY A 282 -17.80 -7.94 1.38
C GLY A 282 -16.66 -8.28 2.34
N GLU A 283 -15.60 -8.86 1.80
CA GLU A 283 -14.46 -9.38 2.59
C GLU A 283 -13.55 -8.30 3.20
N SER A 284 -12.84 -8.65 4.27
CA SER A 284 -11.80 -7.80 4.86
C SER A 284 -10.62 -7.59 3.89
N GLY A 285 -9.84 -6.53 4.12
CA GLY A 285 -8.65 -6.22 3.30
C GLY A 285 -8.98 -5.45 2.03
N PHE A 286 -8.04 -5.45 1.09
CA PHE A 286 -8.26 -4.92 -0.25
C PHE A 286 -8.90 -5.98 -1.15
N SER A 287 -9.80 -5.56 -2.03
CA SER A 287 -10.39 -6.43 -3.05
C SER A 287 -10.92 -5.59 -4.21
N VAL A 288 -11.03 -6.18 -5.39
CA VAL A 288 -11.63 -5.53 -6.56
C VAL A 288 -13.09 -5.15 -6.28
N GLU A 289 -13.82 -5.99 -5.54
CA GLU A 289 -15.18 -5.70 -5.09
C GLU A 289 -15.24 -4.41 -4.26
N ARG A 290 -14.34 -4.29 -3.27
CA ARG A 290 -14.26 -3.13 -2.38
C ARG A 290 -13.82 -1.86 -3.11
N TRP A 291 -12.88 -1.99 -4.06
CA TRP A 291 -12.51 -0.90 -4.97
C TRP A 291 -13.72 -0.38 -5.77
N CYS A 292 -14.48 -1.29 -6.39
CA CYS A 292 -15.69 -0.93 -7.13
C CYS A 292 -16.75 -0.30 -6.22
N PHE A 293 -16.89 -0.80 -4.99
CA PHE A 293 -17.76 -0.22 -3.97
C PHE A 293 -17.36 1.24 -3.67
N TRP A 294 -16.08 1.51 -3.39
CA TRP A 294 -15.58 2.86 -3.13
C TRP A 294 -15.84 3.81 -4.30
N LYS A 295 -15.56 3.37 -5.54
CA LYS A 295 -15.82 4.17 -6.75
C LYS A 295 -17.29 4.56 -6.87
N ARG A 296 -18.20 3.60 -6.63
CA ARG A 296 -19.65 3.83 -6.64
C ARG A 296 -20.08 4.80 -5.54
N ARG A 297 -19.56 4.61 -4.32
CA ARG A 297 -19.86 5.50 -3.18
C ARG A 297 -19.46 6.94 -3.44
N PHE A 298 -18.30 7.19 -4.05
CA PHE A 298 -17.96 8.56 -4.45
C PHE A 298 -18.97 9.19 -5.43
N GLN A 299 -19.59 8.40 -6.31
CA GLN A 299 -20.62 8.91 -7.22
C GLN A 299 -21.92 9.25 -6.49
N GLU A 300 -22.37 8.37 -5.60
CA GLU A 300 -23.56 8.57 -4.77
C GLU A 300 -23.39 9.79 -3.83
N LEU A 301 -22.20 9.96 -3.26
CA LEU A 301 -21.89 11.05 -2.34
C LEU A 301 -21.98 12.44 -2.98
N LYS A 302 -21.92 12.58 -4.32
CA LYS A 302 -22.03 13.88 -5.00
C LYS A 302 -23.35 14.62 -4.71
N THR A 303 -24.39 13.89 -4.30
CA THR A 303 -25.68 14.49 -3.92
C THR A 303 -25.84 14.69 -2.41
N GLU A 304 -24.91 14.15 -1.60
CA GLU A 304 -24.98 14.15 -0.13
C GLU A 304 -23.99 15.13 0.51
N VAL A 305 -22.83 15.37 -0.13
CA VAL A 305 -21.75 16.19 0.41
C VAL A 305 -21.94 17.68 0.12
N ASP A 306 -21.22 18.51 0.88
CA ASP A 306 -21.09 19.94 0.61
C ASP A 306 -20.57 20.18 -0.83
N LEU A 307 -21.16 21.16 -1.53
CA LEU A 307 -20.78 21.53 -2.90
C LEU A 307 -19.28 21.85 -3.05
N THR A 308 -18.64 22.31 -1.97
CA THR A 308 -17.20 22.61 -1.91
C THR A 308 -16.31 21.37 -2.01
N LEU A 309 -16.85 20.16 -1.80
CA LEU A 309 -16.12 18.88 -1.92
C LEU A 309 -16.24 18.22 -3.29
N LEU A 310 -17.15 18.71 -4.15
CA LEU A 310 -17.39 18.12 -5.45
C LEU A 310 -16.13 18.08 -6.35
N PRO A 311 -15.24 19.10 -6.38
CA PRO A 311 -14.02 19.04 -7.16
C PRO A 311 -13.13 17.84 -6.78
N GLU A 312 -12.89 17.63 -5.47
CA GLU A 312 -12.06 16.55 -4.95
C GLU A 312 -12.69 15.18 -5.20
N VAL A 313 -14.00 15.03 -4.96
CA VAL A 313 -14.74 13.79 -5.23
C VAL A 313 -14.72 13.44 -6.72
N ASN A 314 -14.96 14.43 -7.60
CA ASN A 314 -14.89 14.21 -9.04
C ASN A 314 -13.48 13.80 -9.47
N LYS A 315 -12.45 14.43 -8.90
CA LYS A 315 -11.06 14.11 -9.22
C LYS A 315 -10.67 12.70 -8.76
N ALA A 316 -11.12 12.27 -7.58
CA ALA A 316 -10.93 10.92 -7.09
C ALA A 316 -11.54 9.89 -8.07
N VAL A 317 -12.81 10.06 -8.47
CA VAL A 317 -13.45 9.16 -9.45
C VAL A 317 -12.72 9.15 -10.79
N GLU A 318 -12.30 10.32 -11.29
CA GLU A 318 -11.51 10.43 -12.53
C GLU A 318 -10.20 9.63 -12.43
N LEU A 319 -9.49 9.71 -11.30
CA LEU A 319 -8.24 9.00 -11.08
C LEU A 319 -8.44 7.49 -10.89
N MET A 320 -9.54 7.04 -10.28
CA MET A 320 -9.89 5.62 -10.25
C MET A 320 -10.10 5.06 -11.66
N VAL A 321 -10.86 5.77 -12.51
CA VAL A 321 -11.09 5.37 -13.91
C VAL A 321 -9.81 5.38 -14.71
N ARG A 322 -8.95 6.39 -14.51
CA ARG A 322 -7.63 6.48 -15.15
C ARG A 322 -6.76 5.27 -14.76
N ALA A 323 -6.66 4.96 -13.47
CA ALA A 323 -5.86 3.83 -12.97
C ALA A 323 -6.32 2.49 -13.57
N GLU A 324 -7.63 2.26 -13.64
CA GLU A 324 -8.22 1.08 -14.28
C GLU A 324 -7.84 0.99 -15.77
N LYS A 325 -7.92 2.11 -16.49
CA LYS A 325 -7.59 2.18 -17.91
C LYS A 325 -6.12 1.91 -18.17
N GLU A 326 -5.22 2.61 -17.48
CA GLU A 326 -3.76 2.49 -17.64
C GLU A 326 -3.30 1.07 -17.35
N LEU A 327 -3.85 0.45 -16.29
CA LEU A 327 -3.55 -0.94 -15.99
C LEU A 327 -4.06 -1.90 -17.07
N GLY A 328 -5.27 -1.67 -17.59
CA GLY A 328 -5.82 -2.44 -18.70
C GLY A 328 -4.99 -2.34 -19.99
N GLU A 329 -4.43 -1.16 -20.27
CA GLU A 329 -3.50 -0.94 -21.39
C GLU A 329 -2.15 -1.64 -21.17
N LEU A 330 -1.60 -1.56 -19.95
CA LEU A 330 -0.39 -2.28 -19.58
C LEU A 330 -0.56 -3.79 -19.72
N ALA A 331 -1.68 -4.36 -19.25
CA ALA A 331 -1.97 -5.78 -19.36
C ALA A 331 -2.04 -6.25 -20.83
N LYS A 332 -2.68 -5.46 -21.70
CA LYS A 332 -2.72 -5.73 -23.16
C LYS A 332 -1.34 -5.67 -23.80
N SER A 333 -0.52 -4.69 -23.40
CA SER A 333 0.86 -4.55 -23.88
C SER A 333 1.71 -5.76 -23.49
N ILE A 334 1.62 -6.20 -22.23
CA ILE A 334 2.32 -7.41 -21.75
C ILE A 334 1.86 -8.65 -22.52
N ALA A 335 0.54 -8.86 -22.66
CA ALA A 335 0.01 -10.01 -23.39
C ALA A 335 0.52 -10.06 -24.84
N SER A 336 0.55 -8.91 -25.54
CA SER A 336 1.05 -8.81 -26.91
C SER A 336 2.55 -9.14 -27.03
N ARG A 337 3.35 -8.80 -26.01
CA ARG A 337 4.79 -9.12 -25.97
C ARG A 337 5.04 -10.60 -25.66
N VAL A 338 4.17 -11.24 -24.89
CA VAL A 338 4.25 -12.67 -24.60
C VAL A 338 3.94 -13.48 -25.86
N THR A 339 2.83 -13.16 -26.55
CA THR A 339 2.46 -13.86 -27.79
C THR A 339 3.53 -13.71 -28.88
N ALA A 340 4.11 -12.52 -29.05
CA ALA A 340 5.18 -12.31 -30.02
C ALA A 340 6.44 -13.17 -29.73
N LYS A 341 6.77 -13.37 -28.44
CA LYS A 341 7.89 -14.23 -28.05
C LYS A 341 7.60 -15.72 -28.26
N GLU A 342 6.35 -16.13 -28.10
CA GLU A 342 5.91 -17.50 -28.39
C GLU A 342 6.01 -17.79 -29.90
N ASP A 343 5.55 -16.86 -30.74
CA ASP A 343 5.66 -16.97 -32.20
C ASP A 343 7.14 -16.98 -32.69
N GLU A 344 8.01 -16.19 -32.08
CA GLU A 344 9.47 -16.19 -32.34
C GLU A 344 10.13 -17.51 -31.90
N ALA A 345 9.73 -18.08 -30.76
CA ALA A 345 10.25 -19.36 -30.29
C ALA A 345 9.79 -20.53 -31.16
N GLU A 346 8.54 -20.51 -31.64
CA GLU A 346 7.99 -21.55 -32.50
C GLU A 346 8.59 -21.51 -33.92
N SER A 347 8.85 -20.30 -34.44
CA SER A 347 9.56 -20.13 -35.73
C SER A 347 11.03 -20.52 -35.67
N ALA A 348 11.73 -20.27 -34.54
CA ALA A 348 13.10 -20.73 -34.33
C ALA A 348 13.21 -22.26 -34.19
N SER A 349 12.22 -22.91 -33.55
CA SER A 349 12.14 -24.37 -33.41
C SER A 349 11.83 -25.08 -34.73
N ASN A 350 10.94 -24.51 -35.55
CA ASN A 350 10.64 -25.07 -36.88
C ASN A 350 11.74 -24.81 -37.92
N GLY A 351 12.60 -23.81 -37.70
CA GLY A 351 13.75 -23.52 -38.56
C GLY A 351 14.92 -24.49 -38.40
N SER A 352 15.08 -25.15 -37.24
CA SER A 352 16.17 -26.11 -36.99
C SER A 352 15.86 -27.55 -37.39
N ARG A 353 14.63 -27.85 -37.83
CA ARG A 353 14.19 -29.22 -38.21
C ARG A 353 14.37 -29.55 -39.70
N LEU A 354 15.05 -28.70 -40.47
CA LEU A 354 15.27 -28.90 -41.92
C LEU A 354 16.74 -29.08 -42.32
N GLU A 355 17.66 -29.13 -41.37
CA GLU A 355 19.05 -29.51 -41.61
C GLU A 355 19.44 -30.52 -40.53
N ASP A 356 19.12 -31.80 -40.73
CA ASP A 356 19.80 -32.97 -40.12
C ASP A 356 19.04 -34.26 -40.48
N GLU A 357 18.98 -34.59 -41.77
CA GLU A 357 18.78 -35.98 -42.22
C GLU A 357 19.82 -36.27 -43.31
N ASP A 358 21.08 -36.47 -42.92
CA ASP A 358 21.89 -37.58 -43.43
C ASP A 358 23.23 -37.65 -42.68
N HIS A 359 23.38 -38.57 -41.72
CA HIS A 359 24.51 -39.52 -41.63
C HIS A 359 24.71 -40.16 -40.25
N THR A 360 24.89 -41.49 -40.32
CA THR A 360 25.72 -42.35 -39.46
C THR A 360 25.29 -42.50 -37.99
N GLY A 361 25.00 -43.68 -37.45
CA GLY A 361 25.66 -44.96 -37.73
C GLY A 361 26.87 -45.08 -36.81
N ASP A 362 26.76 -46.03 -35.88
CA ASP A 362 27.79 -46.67 -35.08
C ASP A 362 27.99 -46.24 -33.62
N GLU A 363 27.77 -47.29 -32.81
CA GLU A 363 27.99 -47.53 -31.41
C GLU A 363 29.46 -47.31 -31.01
N ASP A 364 29.72 -46.76 -29.81
CA ASP A 364 30.57 -47.49 -28.86
C ASP A 364 30.39 -47.00 -27.41
N ASN A 365 30.56 -47.97 -26.52
CA ASN A 365 30.56 -47.91 -25.06
C ASN A 365 31.58 -46.92 -24.49
N THR A 366 31.30 -46.41 -23.28
CA THR A 366 32.18 -46.68 -22.13
C THR A 366 31.53 -46.24 -20.81
N GLU A 367 31.47 -47.19 -19.89
CA GLU A 367 31.09 -47.05 -18.49
C GLU A 367 32.07 -46.15 -17.72
N LYS A 368 31.55 -45.46 -16.69
CA LYS A 368 32.29 -45.16 -15.45
C LYS A 368 31.34 -44.90 -14.29
N GLU A 369 31.29 -45.85 -13.36
CA GLU A 369 30.74 -45.75 -12.01
C GLU A 369 31.48 -44.69 -11.17
N CYS A 370 30.79 -44.08 -10.20
CA CYS A 370 31.32 -44.01 -8.84
C CYS A 370 30.23 -43.80 -7.79
N ASP A 371 30.41 -44.52 -6.68
CA ASP A 371 29.59 -44.68 -5.48
C ASP A 371 29.32 -43.41 -4.65
N ILE A 372 28.17 -43.37 -3.95
CA ILE A 372 28.06 -42.74 -2.62
C ILE A 372 27.24 -43.63 -1.69
N LYS A 373 27.87 -44.00 -0.55
CA LYS A 373 27.33 -44.82 0.54
C LYS A 373 26.54 -44.00 1.55
N SER A 374 25.57 -44.70 2.14
CA SER A 374 24.82 -44.43 3.37
C SER A 374 25.72 -44.38 4.61
N GLU A 375 25.43 -43.47 5.55
CA GLU A 375 25.64 -43.69 6.99
C GLU A 375 24.45 -43.19 7.82
N ARG A 376 24.22 -43.92 8.92
CA ARG A 376 23.14 -43.88 9.90
C ARG A 376 23.79 -43.64 11.27
N SER A 377 23.20 -42.83 12.15
CA SER A 377 23.36 -42.91 13.63
C SER A 377 22.29 -42.02 14.30
N MET A 378 21.34 -42.55 15.09
CA MET A 378 21.38 -42.94 16.52
C MET A 378 21.14 -41.71 17.45
N GLU A 379 19.89 -41.49 17.88
CA GLU A 379 19.32 -41.71 19.25
C GLU A 379 19.55 -40.58 20.26
N HIS A 380 18.46 -39.98 20.77
CA HIS A 380 18.18 -39.85 22.21
C HIS A 380 16.73 -39.43 22.47
N GLU A 381 16.02 -40.27 23.23
CA GLU A 381 14.76 -39.99 23.93
C GLU A 381 15.06 -39.29 25.26
N ASP A 382 14.16 -38.43 25.72
CA ASP A 382 13.79 -38.39 27.14
C ASP A 382 12.36 -37.83 27.33
N HIS A 383 11.59 -38.54 28.15
CA HIS A 383 10.24 -38.25 28.64
C HIS A 383 10.26 -37.12 29.71
N ILE A 384 9.17 -36.40 30.04
CA ILE A 384 8.10 -36.81 30.97
C ILE A 384 7.01 -35.70 31.09
N GLN A 385 5.74 -36.15 30.98
CA GLN A 385 4.46 -35.84 31.69
C GLN A 385 4.09 -34.38 32.08
N ARG A 386 2.90 -33.84 31.72
CA ARG A 386 1.48 -34.13 32.05
C ARG A 386 0.99 -33.66 33.43
N ASP A 387 -0.05 -32.80 33.37
CA ASP A 387 -1.27 -32.63 34.22
C ASP A 387 -1.52 -31.13 34.45
N GLY A 388 -2.73 -30.55 34.40
CA GLY A 388 -4.10 -31.03 34.37
C GLY A 388 -4.99 -30.08 35.22
N SER A 389 -6.30 -30.01 34.91
CA SER A 389 -7.46 -29.33 35.58
C SER A 389 -7.80 -27.89 35.13
N ALA A 390 -8.92 -27.59 34.44
CA ALA A 390 -10.38 -27.63 34.83
C ALA A 390 -10.70 -26.53 35.88
N GLU A 391 -11.72 -25.65 35.78
CA GLU A 391 -13.16 -25.78 35.50
C GLU A 391 -13.82 -24.40 35.18
N ASP A 392 -14.99 -24.46 34.53
CA ASP A 392 -16.21 -23.60 34.56
C ASP A 392 -16.12 -22.07 34.35
N ASP A 393 -16.93 -21.42 33.50
CA ASP A 393 -18.38 -21.25 33.72
C ASP A 393 -19.19 -20.89 32.46
N ILE A 394 -20.47 -21.25 32.56
CA ILE A 394 -21.57 -21.20 31.61
C ILE A 394 -22.19 -19.80 31.53
N ASN A 395 -22.54 -19.30 30.33
CA ASN A 395 -23.88 -18.72 30.12
C ASN A 395 -24.31 -18.69 28.65
N THR A 396 -25.47 -19.29 28.40
CA THR A 396 -26.24 -19.29 27.14
C THR A 396 -27.63 -18.73 27.47
N GLU A 397 -28.35 -18.18 26.48
CA GLU A 397 -29.78 -17.72 26.42
C GLU A 397 -29.84 -16.27 25.90
N HIS A 398 -30.74 -15.78 25.04
CA HIS A 398 -31.96 -16.22 24.34
C HIS A 398 -32.16 -15.17 23.20
N GLN A 399 -32.39 -15.51 21.92
CA GLN A 399 -33.68 -15.80 21.28
C GLN A 399 -34.34 -14.60 20.51
N LYS A 400 -34.49 -14.79 19.18
CA LYS A 400 -35.54 -14.37 18.21
C LYS A 400 -35.96 -12.89 18.07
N HIS A 401 -35.94 -12.38 16.82
CA HIS A 401 -37.18 -12.11 16.07
C HIS A 401 -36.93 -11.94 14.56
N GLU A 402 -37.84 -12.52 13.77
CA GLU A 402 -38.01 -12.41 12.32
C GLU A 402 -38.62 -11.05 11.93
N ASP A 403 -38.34 -10.61 10.69
CA ASP A 403 -39.23 -9.92 9.72
C ASP A 403 -38.29 -9.38 8.60
N GLY A 404 -38.38 -9.71 7.31
CA GLY A 404 -39.54 -9.95 6.48
C GLY A 404 -39.83 -8.72 5.62
N VAL A 405 -38.97 -8.37 4.65
CA VAL A 405 -39.29 -7.33 3.65
C VAL A 405 -38.79 -7.74 2.26
N GLU A 406 -39.76 -7.83 1.33
CA GLU A 406 -39.60 -8.09 -0.10
C GLU A 406 -38.79 -6.97 -0.80
N HIS A 407 -37.94 -7.34 -1.76
CA HIS A 407 -37.36 -6.41 -2.74
C HIS A 407 -37.82 -6.81 -4.14
N GLY A 408 -38.52 -5.87 -4.79
CA GLY A 408 -38.82 -5.89 -6.22
C GLY A 408 -37.57 -5.59 -7.07
N PRO A 409 -37.65 -5.80 -8.39
CA PRO A 409 -36.48 -5.92 -9.24
C PRO A 409 -35.79 -4.57 -9.46
N HIS A 410 -34.50 -4.49 -9.16
CA HIS A 410 -33.63 -3.40 -9.57
C HIS A 410 -33.24 -3.60 -11.04
N GLU A 411 -33.45 -2.55 -11.83
CA GLU A 411 -32.97 -2.45 -13.21
C GLU A 411 -31.43 -2.45 -13.23
N GLU A 412 -30.88 -3.36 -14.04
CA GLU A 412 -29.45 -3.54 -14.30
C GLU A 412 -28.93 -2.41 -15.21
N ASP A 413 -28.11 -1.51 -14.67
CA ASP A 413 -27.18 -0.70 -15.47
C ASP A 413 -25.78 -1.34 -15.38
N ASP A 414 -25.59 -2.33 -16.25
CA ASP A 414 -24.35 -3.08 -16.42
C ASP A 414 -23.32 -2.28 -17.21
N ASN A 415 -22.32 -1.74 -16.50
CA ASN A 415 -20.99 -1.51 -17.08
C ASN A 415 -19.90 -1.55 -16.01
N CYS A 416 -19.83 -2.68 -15.30
CA CYS A 416 -18.64 -3.07 -14.56
C CYS A 416 -18.21 -4.44 -15.09
N LEU A 417 -16.92 -4.61 -15.38
CA LEU A 417 -16.37 -5.86 -15.90
C LEU A 417 -16.43 -6.95 -14.81
N GLU A 418 -17.60 -7.54 -14.58
CA GLU A 418 -17.69 -8.78 -13.83
C GLU A 418 -17.17 -9.92 -14.71
N ARG A 419 -15.99 -10.44 -14.35
CA ARG A 419 -15.54 -11.74 -14.83
C ARG A 419 -15.26 -12.62 -13.63
N LYS A 420 -15.97 -13.75 -13.58
CA LYS A 420 -15.72 -14.84 -12.62
C LYS A 420 -14.24 -15.23 -12.67
N VAL A 421 -13.56 -15.05 -11.54
CA VAL A 421 -12.24 -15.62 -11.28
C VAL A 421 -12.45 -16.76 -10.30
N GLU A 422 -12.39 -18.00 -10.78
CA GLU A 422 -12.32 -19.18 -9.91
C GLU A 422 -10.86 -19.42 -9.52
N ILE A 423 -10.57 -19.37 -8.22
CA ILE A 423 -9.23 -19.58 -7.65
C ILE A 423 -9.22 -20.96 -6.99
N HIS A 424 -8.43 -21.88 -7.54
CA HIS A 424 -8.09 -23.14 -6.86
C HIS A 424 -6.68 -23.03 -6.28
N GLN A 425 -6.56 -23.43 -5.01
CA GLN A 425 -5.34 -23.28 -4.21
C GLN A 425 -4.15 -23.99 -4.85
N GLY A 426 -3.05 -23.25 -5.00
CA GLY A 426 -1.72 -23.80 -5.22
C GLY A 426 -1.31 -24.04 -6.67
N GLN A 427 -1.42 -23.03 -7.56
CA GLN A 427 -0.66 -22.97 -8.81
C GLN A 427 -0.66 -21.55 -9.43
N VAL A 428 0.39 -21.28 -10.20
CA VAL A 428 0.78 -20.03 -10.88
C VAL A 428 -0.40 -19.20 -11.41
N LEU A 429 -0.41 -17.90 -11.09
CA LEU A 429 -1.32 -16.88 -11.62
C LEU A 429 -1.30 -16.86 -13.15
N THR A 430 -2.29 -17.49 -13.77
CA THR A 430 -2.58 -17.35 -15.20
C THR A 430 -3.84 -16.50 -15.34
N ILE A 431 -3.67 -15.21 -15.63
CA ILE A 431 -4.81 -14.31 -15.88
C ILE A 431 -5.31 -14.56 -17.30
N GLN A 432 -6.37 -15.37 -17.46
CA GLN A 432 -7.05 -15.51 -18.75
C GLN A 432 -8.13 -14.43 -18.93
N VAL A 433 -7.85 -13.48 -19.84
CA VAL A 433 -8.75 -12.38 -20.19
C VAL A 433 -9.61 -12.79 -21.41
N LYS A 434 -10.81 -13.33 -21.19
CA LYS A 434 -11.74 -13.65 -22.29
C LYS A 434 -12.52 -12.42 -22.78
N ILE A 435 -12.05 -11.78 -23.85
CA ILE A 435 -12.75 -10.64 -24.50
C ILE A 435 -13.89 -11.19 -25.37
N THR A 436 -15.15 -10.92 -25.01
CA THR A 436 -16.30 -11.12 -25.89
C THR A 436 -16.64 -9.80 -26.57
N SER A 437 -16.48 -9.75 -27.90
CA SER A 437 -16.96 -8.62 -28.71
C SER A 437 -18.49 -8.63 -28.82
N PRO A 438 -19.16 -7.47 -28.80
CA PRO A 438 -20.60 -7.40 -28.99
C PRO A 438 -20.97 -7.73 -30.45
N LYS A 439 -22.12 -8.38 -30.63
CA LYS A 439 -22.77 -8.57 -31.94
C LYS A 439 -23.62 -7.37 -32.30
#